data_AF-A0A931VDU6-F1
#
_entry.id   AF-A0A931VDU6-F1
#
_cell.length_a   1.000
_cell.length_b   1.000
_cell.length_c   1.000
_cell.angle_alpha   90.00
_cell.angle_beta   90.00
_cell.angle_gamma   90.00
#
_symmetry.space_group_name_H-M   'P 1'
#
loop_
_entity.id
_entity.type
_entity.pdbx_description
1 polymer ?
#
loop_
_entity_poly.entity_id
_entity_poly.type
_entity_poly.pdbx_seq_one_letter_code
_entity_poly.pdbx_strand_id
1 'polypeptide(L)'
;MNKSILRLHKEVLDPDRWKLLNTLLPLTKGFTLGGGTALALQLGHRKSFDFDFFSSSPLNKTLLEKVSHVVAIGSVSVDTADELTFFTKNDMKITFLLSFSSRFFSGNNGKRINPLFRKRYCY
;
A
#
# COMPACT_ATOMS: atom_id res chain seq x y z
N MET A 1 -25.06 -15.08 4.05
CA MET A 1 -23.59 -15.20 3.86
C MET A 1 -22.91 -14.50 5.03
N ASN A 2 -22.36 -15.27 5.98
CA ASN A 2 -21.52 -14.70 7.03
C ASN A 2 -20.24 -14.22 6.38
N LYS A 3 -20.17 -12.91 6.11
CA LYS A 3 -18.96 -12.23 5.73
C LYS A 3 -18.05 -12.32 6.94
N SER A 4 -17.18 -13.32 7.00
CA SER A 4 -16.08 -13.37 7.95
C SER A 4 -15.29 -12.09 7.73
N ILE A 5 -15.54 -11.11 8.60
CA ILE A 5 -14.81 -9.86 8.62
C ILE A 5 -13.36 -10.29 8.85
N LEU A 6 -12.52 -10.15 7.83
CA LEU A 6 -11.07 -10.28 8.01
C LEU A 6 -10.70 -9.23 9.04
N ARG A 7 -10.45 -9.68 10.27
CA ARG A 7 -10.04 -8.82 11.36
C ARG A 7 -8.62 -8.40 11.07
N LEU A 8 -8.43 -7.13 10.69
CA LEU A 8 -7.09 -6.58 10.50
C LEU A 8 -6.40 -6.53 11.87
N HIS A 9 -5.21 -7.11 11.93
CA HIS A 9 -4.34 -7.11 13.10
C HIS A 9 -3.62 -5.77 13.18
N LYS A 10 -4.26 -4.78 13.81
CA LYS A 10 -3.72 -3.41 13.93
C LYS A 10 -2.49 -3.36 14.82
N GLU A 11 -2.37 -4.30 15.75
CA GLU A 11 -1.24 -4.49 16.68
C GLU A 11 0.10 -4.76 15.98
N VAL A 12 0.06 -5.06 14.69
CA VAL A 12 1.23 -5.20 13.80
C VAL A 12 1.93 -3.86 13.55
N LEU A 13 1.18 -2.76 13.61
CA LEU A 13 1.67 -1.41 13.46
C LEU A 13 1.70 -0.74 14.84
N ASP A 14 2.75 0.00 15.14
CA ASP A 14 2.73 0.91 16.29
C ASP A 14 1.74 2.08 16.05
N PRO A 15 1.39 2.83 17.10
CA PRO A 15 0.41 3.90 17.00
C PRO A 15 0.77 4.99 15.96
N ASP A 16 2.06 5.32 15.81
CA ASP A 16 2.49 6.35 14.88
C ASP A 16 2.38 5.88 13.43
N ARG A 17 2.74 4.62 13.16
CA ARG A 17 2.54 3.98 11.85
C ARG A 17 1.07 3.81 11.50
N TRP A 18 0.22 3.47 12.48
CA TRP A 18 -1.22 3.43 12.28
C TRP A 18 -1.77 4.82 11.91
N LYS A 19 -1.32 5.87 12.61
CA LYS A 19 -1.70 7.25 12.30
C LYS A 19 -1.24 7.66 10.91
N LEU A 20 0.02 7.39 10.57
CA LEU A 20 0.60 7.65 9.25
C LEU A 20 -0.20 6.96 8.13
N LEU A 21 -0.51 5.67 8.31
CA LEU A 21 -1.30 4.92 7.34
C LEU A 21 -2.65 5.60 7.11
N ASN A 22 -3.37 5.97 8.16
CA ASN A 22 -4.66 6.66 8.04
C ASN A 22 -4.56 8.02 7.34
N THR A 23 -3.47 8.76 7.56
CA THR A 23 -3.19 10.02 6.85
C THR A 23 -2.92 9.81 5.36
N LEU A 24 -2.30 8.69 4.99
CA LEU A 24 -1.98 8.34 3.60
C LEU A 24 -3.17 7.73 2.84
N LEU A 25 -4.13 7.10 3.53
CA LEU A 25 -5.29 6.43 2.91
C LEU A 25 -6.04 7.27 1.85
N PRO A 26 -6.29 8.59 2.06
CA PRO A 26 -6.95 9.41 1.04
C PRO A 26 -6.12 9.61 -0.23
N LEU A 27 -4.79 9.61 -0.10
CA LEU A 27 -3.86 9.79 -1.23
C LEU A 27 -3.56 8.49 -1.97
N THR A 28 -3.76 7.35 -1.31
CA THR A 28 -3.49 6.01 -1.87
C THR A 28 -4.69 5.44 -2.64
N LYS A 29 -5.66 6.29 -3.03
CA LYS A 29 -6.79 5.88 -3.88
C LYS A 29 -6.28 5.43 -5.26
N GLY A 30 -6.38 4.12 -5.53
CA GLY A 30 -5.83 3.50 -6.75
C GLY A 30 -4.52 2.73 -6.51
N PHE A 31 -4.00 2.76 -5.29
CA PHE A 31 -2.89 1.93 -4.86
C PHE A 31 -3.37 0.77 -4.00
N THR A 32 -2.60 -0.32 -4.01
CA THR A 32 -2.80 -1.47 -3.14
C THR A 32 -1.64 -1.53 -2.15
N LEU A 33 -1.92 -1.49 -0.86
CA LEU A 33 -0.91 -1.81 0.15
C LEU A 33 -0.53 -3.28 -0.03
N GLY A 34 0.74 -3.54 -0.29
CA GLY A 34 1.26 -4.87 -0.55
C GLY A 34 2.46 -5.19 0.33
N GLY A 35 3.24 -6.17 -0.12
CA GLY A 35 4.46 -6.59 0.55
C GLY A 35 4.22 -7.19 1.93
N GLY A 36 5.24 -7.06 2.79
CA GLY A 36 5.23 -7.64 4.13
C GLY A 36 4.18 -7.03 5.06
N THR A 37 3.83 -5.77 4.86
CA THR A 37 2.91 -5.02 5.72
C THR A 37 1.46 -5.44 5.49
N ALA A 38 1.06 -5.63 4.23
CA ALA A 38 -0.27 -6.15 3.92
C ALA A 38 -0.49 -7.56 4.49
N LEU A 39 0.51 -8.43 4.34
CA LEU A 39 0.45 -9.79 4.87
C LEU A 39 0.40 -9.79 6.41
N ALA A 40 1.23 -8.97 7.04
CA ALA A 40 1.26 -8.85 8.48
C ALA A 40 -0.09 -8.34 9.02
N LEU A 41 -0.70 -7.31 8.41
CA LEU A 41 -2.04 -6.83 8.78
C LEU A 41 -3.13 -7.91 8.63
N GLN A 42 -2.98 -8.84 7.68
CA GLN A 42 -3.95 -9.91 7.46
C GLN A 42 -3.78 -11.10 8.41
N LEU A 43 -2.54 -11.44 8.77
CA LEU A 43 -2.21 -12.65 9.56
C LEU A 43 -1.83 -12.37 11.02
N GLY A 44 -1.46 -11.13 11.36
CA GLY A 44 -0.98 -10.76 12.68
C GLY A 44 0.37 -11.40 13.05
N HIS A 45 1.10 -11.97 12.09
CA HIS A 45 2.22 -12.88 12.38
C HIS A 45 3.52 -12.18 12.79
N ARG A 46 3.67 -10.88 12.48
CA ARG A 46 4.85 -10.08 12.83
C ARG A 46 4.52 -8.60 12.86
N LYS A 47 5.37 -7.80 13.49
CA LYS A 47 5.35 -6.34 13.31
C LYS A 47 5.88 -5.96 11.93
N SER A 48 5.38 -4.86 11.38
CA SER A 48 5.88 -4.30 10.13
C SER A 48 6.17 -2.81 10.27
N PHE A 49 7.23 -2.36 9.60
CA PHE A 49 7.78 -1.03 9.80
C PHE A 49 7.73 -0.15 8.55
N ASP A 50 7.55 -0.76 7.38
CA ASP A 50 7.62 -0.09 6.07
C ASP A 50 6.25 -0.11 5.38
N PHE A 51 6.00 0.81 4.46
CA PHE A 51 4.77 0.81 3.66
C PHE A 51 5.08 0.72 2.17
N ASP A 52 4.64 -0.36 1.54
CA ASP A 52 4.75 -0.57 0.08
C ASP A 52 3.38 -0.44 -0.58
N PHE A 53 3.21 0.60 -1.38
CA PHE A 53 2.00 0.89 -2.15
C PHE A 53 2.21 0.58 -3.63
N PHE A 54 1.42 -0.33 -4.18
CA PHE A 54 1.52 -0.74 -5.57
C PHE A 54 0.42 -0.11 -6.42
N SER A 55 0.81 0.52 -7.53
CA SER A 55 -0.10 1.08 -8.53
C SER A 55 -0.15 0.20 -9.78
N SER A 56 -1.30 0.17 -10.44
CA SER A 56 -1.46 -0.42 -11.79
C SER A 56 -1.09 0.55 -12.91
N SER A 57 -0.89 1.83 -12.59
CA SER A 57 -0.65 2.93 -13.54
C SER A 57 0.58 3.74 -13.12
N PRO A 58 1.30 4.37 -14.08
CA PRO A 58 2.48 5.17 -13.77
C PRO A 58 2.23 6.20 -12.67
N LEU A 59 3.26 6.44 -11.84
CA LEU A 59 3.17 7.39 -10.75
C LEU A 59 3.01 8.80 -11.28
N ASN A 60 2.11 9.56 -10.68
CA ASN A 60 1.91 10.95 -11.03
C ASN A 60 3.08 11.78 -10.47
N LYS A 61 3.69 12.65 -11.29
CA LYS A 61 4.77 13.55 -10.85
C LYS A 61 4.38 14.44 -9.65
N THR A 62 3.09 14.75 -9.52
CA THR A 62 2.53 15.52 -8.38
C THR A 62 2.36 14.69 -7.10
N LEU A 63 2.67 13.39 -7.12
CA LEU A 63 2.46 12.50 -5.96
C LEU A 63 3.32 12.92 -4.77
N LEU A 64 4.60 13.21 -5.01
CA LEU A 64 5.52 13.67 -3.96
C LEU A 64 5.03 14.98 -3.34
N GLU A 65 4.58 15.94 -4.16
CA GLU A 65 4.01 17.21 -3.70
C GLU A 65 2.74 16.98 -2.85
N LYS A 66 1.82 16.14 -3.32
CA LYS A 66 0.59 15.81 -2.56
C LYS A 66 0.91 15.18 -1.21
N VAL A 67 1.90 14.31 -1.18
CA VAL A 67 2.33 13.64 0.05
C VAL A 67 3.02 14.63 1.00
N SER A 68 3.83 15.55 0.49
CA SER A 68 4.51 16.56 1.31
C SER A 68 3.54 17.52 2.02
N HIS A 69 2.35 17.72 1.47
CA HIS A 69 1.28 18.51 2.12
C HIS A 69 0.63 17.82 3.32
N VAL A 70 0.71 16.49 3.42
CA VAL A 70 0.05 15.72 4.50
C VAL A 70 1.02 15.06 5.46
N VAL A 71 2.25 14.78 5.02
CA VAL A 71 3.28 14.10 5.78
C VAL A 71 4.58 14.89 5.70
N ALA A 72 5.23 15.08 6.85
CA ALA A 72 6.53 15.70 6.91
C ALA A 72 7.61 14.76 6.34
N ILE A 73 8.05 15.05 5.12
CA ILE A 73 9.13 14.31 4.45
C ILE A 73 10.48 14.71 5.07
N GLY A 74 11.28 13.71 5.41
CA GLY A 74 12.65 13.86 5.90
C GLY A 74 13.66 13.80 4.75
N SER A 75 13.61 12.74 3.95
CA SER A 75 14.48 12.55 2.78
C SER A 75 13.77 11.79 1.68
N VAL A 76 14.20 12.00 0.43
CA VAL A 76 13.71 11.26 -0.73
C VAL A 76 14.88 10.42 -1.25
N SER A 77 14.64 9.12 -1.46
CA SER A 77 15.65 8.18 -1.94
C SER A 77 15.50 7.85 -3.41
N VAL A 78 14.25 7.74 -3.88
CA VAL A 78 13.94 7.48 -5.29
C VAL A 78 12.74 8.34 -5.68
N ASP A 79 12.83 9.03 -6.82
CA ASP A 79 11.72 9.79 -7.41
C ASP A 79 11.75 9.62 -8.94
N THR A 80 11.00 8.65 -9.42
CA THR A 80 10.90 8.28 -10.83
C THR A 80 9.43 8.03 -11.20
N ALA A 81 9.13 7.87 -12.48
CA ALA A 81 7.78 7.56 -12.94
C ALA A 81 7.28 6.17 -12.47
N ASP A 82 8.21 5.28 -12.11
CA ASP A 82 7.91 3.89 -11.74
C ASP A 82 8.07 3.63 -10.24
N GLU A 83 8.86 4.43 -9.54
CA GLU A 83 9.10 4.29 -8.10
C GLU A 83 9.25 5.67 -7.43
N LEU A 84 8.56 5.84 -6.31
CA LEU A 84 8.76 6.93 -5.37
C LEU A 84 9.01 6.36 -3.98
N THR A 85 10.23 6.48 -3.47
CA THR A 85 10.64 6.04 -2.14
C THR A 85 11.13 7.24 -1.34
N PHE A 86 10.54 7.47 -0.17
CA PHE A 86 10.93 8.54 0.74
C PHE A 86 10.80 8.10 2.20
N PHE A 87 11.48 8.84 3.06
CA PHE A 87 11.46 8.68 4.50
C PHE A 87 10.75 9.87 5.13
N THR A 88 9.93 9.61 6.14
CA THR A 88 9.37 10.68 6.97
C THR A 88 10.42 11.24 7.92
N LYS A 89 10.14 12.37 8.57
CA LYS A 89 10.99 12.88 9.66
C LYS A 89 11.20 11.89 10.82
N ASN A 90 10.30 10.92 10.96
CA ASN A 90 10.37 9.88 12.00
C ASN A 90 11.04 8.59 11.46
N ASP A 91 11.80 8.69 10.37
CA ASP A 91 12.54 7.58 9.75
C ASP A 91 11.63 6.42 9.32
N MET A 92 10.38 6.72 8.93
CA MET A 92 9.46 5.72 8.40
C MET A 92 9.59 5.67 6.89
N LYS A 93 9.90 4.49 6.36
CA LYS A 93 10.04 4.26 4.92
C LYS A 93 8.67 4.07 4.27
N ILE A 94 8.43 4.84 3.21
CA ILE A 94 7.24 4.73 2.37
C ILE A 94 7.69 4.62 0.92
N THR A 95 7.15 3.62 0.24
CA THR A 95 7.49 3.29 -1.14
C THR A 95 6.21 3.16 -1.95
N PHE A 96 6.15 3.89 -3.06
CA PHE A 96 5.13 3.76 -4.10
C PHE A 96 5.78 3.15 -5.33
N LEU A 97 5.20 2.08 -5.86
CA LEU A 97 5.76 1.29 -6.96
C LEU A 97 4.74 1.06 -8.06
N LEU A 98 5.15 1.24 -9.31
CA LEU A 98 4.44 0.77 -10.47
C LEU A 98 4.60 -0.75 -10.56
N SER A 99 3.49 -1.48 -10.42
CA SER A 99 3.46 -2.92 -10.62
C SER A 99 2.67 -3.27 -11.88
N PHE A 100 3.38 -3.78 -12.89
CA PHE A 100 2.79 -4.30 -14.13
C PHE A 100 1.99 -5.61 -13.95
N SER A 101 1.93 -6.17 -12.74
CA SER A 101 1.17 -7.41 -12.46
C SER A 101 -0.34 -7.24 -12.64
N SER A 102 -0.84 -6.00 -12.67
CA SER A 102 -2.24 -5.67 -12.95
C SER A 102 -2.69 -5.93 -14.38
N ARG A 103 -1.78 -6.20 -15.33
CA ARG A 103 -2.17 -6.56 -16.72
C ARG A 103 -2.91 -7.89 -16.82
N PHE A 104 -2.88 -8.72 -15.78
CA PHE A 104 -3.72 -9.93 -15.66
C PHE A 104 -5.08 -9.72 -15.00
N PHE A 105 -5.42 -8.49 -14.56
CA PHE A 105 -6.67 -8.18 -13.87
C PHE A 105 -7.54 -7.11 -14.54
N SER A 106 -7.26 -6.74 -15.80
CA SER A 106 -8.27 -6.11 -16.64
C SER A 106 -9.23 -7.19 -17.18
N GLY A 107 -10.05 -7.72 -16.27
CA GLY A 107 -11.20 -8.54 -16.61
C GLY A 107 -12.32 -7.61 -17.07
N ASN A 108 -12.78 -7.85 -18.30
CA ASN A 108 -13.90 -7.22 -18.97
C ASN A 108 -15.02 -6.71 -18.04
N ASN A 109 -15.52 -5.53 -18.41
CA ASN A 109 -16.79 -4.98 -17.98
C ASN A 109 -17.87 -6.06 -17.83
N GLY A 110 -18.48 -6.12 -16.66
CA GLY A 110 -19.79 -6.72 -16.46
C GLY A 110 -19.82 -8.23 -16.27
N LYS A 111 -19.32 -8.72 -15.13
CA LYS A 111 -19.94 -9.83 -14.38
C LYS A 111 -19.33 -9.94 -12.99
N ARG A 112 -20.18 -9.81 -11.97
CA ARG A 112 -19.87 -10.11 -10.56
C ARG A 112 -19.27 -11.52 -10.47
N ILE A 113 -18.02 -11.62 -10.05
CA ILE A 113 -17.41 -12.87 -9.58
C ILE A 113 -16.96 -12.70 -8.14
N ASN A 114 -17.45 -13.61 -7.29
CA ASN A 114 -17.19 -13.69 -5.84
C ASN A 114 -15.70 -13.80 -5.54
N PRO A 115 -15.13 -13.07 -4.55
CA PRO A 115 -13.77 -13.29 -4.11
C PRO A 115 -13.73 -14.39 -3.05
N LEU A 116 -13.97 -15.64 -3.47
CA LEU A 116 -13.40 -16.80 -2.78
C LEU A 116 -12.15 -17.19 -3.57
N PHE A 117 -11.00 -17.20 -2.90
CA PHE A 117 -9.72 -17.70 -3.40
C PHE A 117 -9.10 -17.01 -4.63
N ARG A 118 -8.13 -16.12 -4.38
CA ARG A 118 -6.89 -16.09 -5.18
C ARG A 118 -5.67 -15.88 -4.29
N LYS A 119 -5.30 -16.95 -3.59
CA LYS A 119 -3.91 -17.26 -3.24
C LYS A 119 -3.09 -17.18 -4.53
N ARG A 120 -2.04 -16.37 -4.57
CA ARG A 120 -0.90 -16.63 -5.46
C ARG A 120 0.36 -16.23 -4.71
N TYR A 121 1.03 -17.28 -4.23
CA TYR A 121 2.41 -17.27 -3.79
C TYR A 121 3.29 -16.71 -4.93
N CYS A 122 4.17 -15.78 -4.62
CA CYS A 122 5.39 -15.57 -5.38
C CYS A 122 6.52 -16.11 -4.51
N TYR A 123 7.23 -17.10 -5.04
CA TYR A 123 8.54 -17.54 -4.56
C TYR A 123 9.58 -16.45 -4.84
#